data_AF-A0A9D5QUP7-F1
#
_entry.id   AF-A0A9D5QUP7-F1
#
_cell.length_a   1.000
_cell.length_b   1.000
_cell.length_c   1.000
_cell.angle_alpha   90.00
_cell.angle_beta   90.00
_cell.angle_gamma   90.00
#
_symmetry.space_group_name_H-M   'P 1'
#
loop_
_entity.id
_entity.type
_entity.pdbx_description
1 polymer ?
#
loop_
_entity_poly.entity_id
_entity_poly.type
_entity_poly.pdbx_seq_one_letter_code
_entity_poly.pdbx_strand_id
1 'polypeptide(L)'
;MMLNITKTALWLNTRDYLMIILGTFLFSFGFSAFVLPENVVIGGVTGVGSIVYFLTGISWSIGAAQFIINGVLLVMAWKLVGKHFVYRTIFGVIAVTLFMTFLPPMFTEPFMPDQPLLNIAIGSIFCGIGMGFIFTHNGSTGGTDIIAAIVSKHTNVTIGRTMLYVDFVIISSSYLIFHKIQTVVYGFAFLFLTTYIIDMIINTNRQAVQFTIISKHWRRIATAINNHARRGCTVLTGMGWYTKREVKMLFVVCRKIESLTIFRIIKAIDPEAFITQANVNGVYGQGFDQIKLKMDENLSRELVEEDGTEAILP
;
A
#
# COMPACT_ATOMS: atom_id res chain seq x y z
N MET A 1 -11.71 -34.80 7.03
CA MET A 1 -11.37 -34.06 5.79
C MET A 1 -9.98 -33.46 5.98
N MET A 2 -8.93 -34.22 5.65
CA MET A 2 -7.54 -33.79 5.87
C MET A 2 -7.16 -32.79 4.77
N LEU A 3 -6.87 -31.55 5.17
CA LEU A 3 -6.35 -30.52 4.29
C LEU A 3 -4.96 -30.93 3.81
N ASN A 4 -4.85 -31.32 2.53
CA ASN A 4 -3.58 -31.46 1.84
C ASN A 4 -2.99 -30.04 1.63
N ILE A 5 -2.35 -29.50 2.67
CA ILE A 5 -1.65 -28.22 2.57
C ILE A 5 -0.33 -28.48 1.83
N THR A 6 -0.25 -28.06 0.58
CA THR A 6 0.98 -28.13 -0.23
C THR A 6 2.10 -27.35 0.47
N LYS A 7 3.33 -27.88 0.50
CA LYS A 7 4.49 -27.21 1.15
C LYS A 7 4.65 -25.74 0.72
N THR A 8 4.35 -25.42 -0.53
CA THR A 8 4.34 -24.06 -1.08
C THR A 8 3.29 -23.16 -0.42
N ALA A 9 2.07 -23.66 -0.17
CA ALA A 9 1.02 -22.92 0.51
C ALA A 9 1.33 -22.69 1.99
N LEU A 10 1.99 -23.67 2.64
CA LEU A 10 2.47 -23.50 4.01
C LEU A 10 3.56 -22.42 4.08
N TRP A 11 4.55 -22.47 3.18
CA TRP A 11 5.64 -21.48 3.12
C TRP A 11 5.13 -20.06 2.88
N LEU A 12 4.18 -19.89 1.95
CA LEU A 12 3.57 -18.59 1.67
C LEU A 12 2.85 -18.04 2.90
N ASN A 13 2.04 -18.86 3.57
CA ASN A 13 1.35 -18.43 4.79
C ASN A 13 2.35 -18.07 5.91
N THR A 14 3.38 -18.87 6.13
CA THR A 14 4.41 -18.58 7.15
C THR A 14 5.14 -17.27 6.85
N ARG A 15 5.52 -17.03 5.59
CA ARG A 15 6.16 -15.79 5.17
C ARG A 15 5.26 -14.59 5.44
N ASP A 16 3.96 -14.69 5.14
CA ASP A 16 3.00 -13.62 5.36
C ASP A 16 2.88 -13.26 6.85
N TYR A 17 2.80 -14.25 7.74
CA TYR A 17 2.76 -14.00 9.19
C TYR A 17 4.08 -13.47 9.75
N LEU A 18 5.23 -13.93 9.25
CA LEU A 18 6.55 -13.38 9.63
C LEU A 18 6.69 -11.92 9.21
N MET A 19 6.20 -11.56 8.03
CA MET A 19 6.20 -10.18 7.55
C MET A 19 5.25 -9.31 8.35
N ILE A 20 4.10 -9.86 8.79
CA ILE A 20 3.23 -9.16 9.75
C ILE A 20 3.96 -8.94 11.06
N ILE A 21 4.62 -9.95 11.66
CA ILE A 21 5.41 -9.78 12.89
C ILE A 21 6.45 -8.67 12.72
N LEU A 22 7.25 -8.74 11.66
CA LEU A 22 8.26 -7.72 11.37
C LEU A 22 7.65 -6.32 11.23
N GLY A 23 6.55 -6.21 10.49
CA GLY A 23 5.85 -4.94 10.31
C GLY A 23 5.29 -4.40 11.63
N THR A 24 4.71 -5.26 12.47
CA THR A 24 4.20 -4.89 13.79
C THR A 24 5.32 -4.48 14.74
N PHE A 25 6.48 -5.13 14.68
CA PHE A 25 7.66 -4.73 15.44
C PHE A 25 8.19 -3.37 15.00
N LEU A 26 8.34 -3.13 13.69
CA LEU A 26 8.80 -1.85 13.15
C LEU A 26 7.83 -0.71 13.51
N PHE A 27 6.53 -0.95 13.41
CA PHE A 27 5.51 0.00 13.82
C PHE A 27 5.61 0.32 15.31
N SER A 28 5.58 -0.70 16.17
CA SER A 28 5.63 -0.50 17.62
C SER A 28 6.95 0.12 18.07
N PHE A 29 8.08 -0.23 17.44
CA PHE A 29 9.38 0.40 17.69
C PHE A 29 9.36 1.88 17.29
N GLY A 30 8.98 2.19 16.05
CA GLY A 30 8.93 3.56 15.54
C GLY A 30 8.03 4.47 16.39
N PHE A 31 6.88 3.96 16.79
CA PHE A 31 5.96 4.68 17.66
C PHE A 31 6.52 4.85 19.08
N SER A 32 6.97 3.76 19.71
CA SER A 32 7.43 3.79 21.11
C SER A 32 8.70 4.61 21.30
N ALA A 33 9.63 4.53 20.36
CA ALA A 33 10.94 5.18 20.45
C ALA A 33 10.89 6.67 20.09
N PHE A 34 10.07 7.06 19.12
CA PHE A 34 10.17 8.40 18.51
C PHE A 34 8.89 9.24 18.63
N VAL A 35 7.70 8.62 18.67
CA VAL A 35 6.43 9.35 18.61
C VAL A 35 5.82 9.52 19.99
N LEU A 36 5.81 8.44 20.77
CA LEU A 36 5.20 8.40 22.10
C LEU A 36 5.89 9.37 23.09
N PRO A 37 7.24 9.47 23.17
CA PRO A 37 7.90 10.41 24.08
C PRO A 37 7.57 11.89 23.78
N GLU A 38 7.23 12.21 22.53
CA GLU A 38 6.85 13.55 22.09
C GLU A 38 5.39 13.91 22.42
N ASN A 39 4.63 13.00 23.04
CA ASN A 39 3.22 13.17 23.40
C ASN A 39 2.32 13.62 22.23
N VAL A 40 2.65 13.16 21.03
CA VAL A 40 1.88 13.47 19.82
C VAL A 40 0.72 12.50 19.69
N VAL A 41 -0.49 13.05 19.54
CA VAL A 41 -1.69 12.24 19.26
C VAL A 41 -1.63 11.77 17.81
N ILE A 42 -1.48 10.46 17.64
CA ILE A 42 -1.64 9.81 16.34
C ILE A 42 -3.13 9.50 16.09
N GLY A 43 -3.50 9.37 14.82
CA GLY A 43 -4.84 8.93 14.41
C GLY A 43 -5.18 7.50 14.86
N GLY A 44 -6.29 6.99 14.37
CA GLY A 44 -6.72 5.63 14.69
C GLY A 44 -7.48 5.45 16.00
N VAL A 45 -7.86 4.20 16.25
CA VAL A 45 -8.58 3.81 17.48
C VAL A 45 -7.69 3.99 18.72
N THR A 46 -6.38 3.91 18.56
CA THR A 46 -5.41 4.27 19.60
C THR A 46 -5.51 5.75 19.97
N GLY A 47 -5.62 6.66 18.99
CA GLY A 47 -5.83 8.09 19.25
C GLY A 47 -7.15 8.39 19.96
N VAL A 48 -8.23 7.73 19.55
CA VAL A 48 -9.54 7.82 20.22
C VAL A 48 -9.46 7.30 21.66
N GLY A 49 -8.78 6.17 21.88
CA GLY A 49 -8.55 5.62 23.22
C GLY A 49 -7.74 6.57 24.10
N SER A 50 -6.66 7.14 23.58
CA SER A 50 -5.86 8.15 24.30
C SER A 50 -6.69 9.35 24.72
N ILE A 51 -7.54 9.87 23.82
CA ILE A 51 -8.47 10.97 24.14
C ILE A 51 -9.38 10.60 25.32
N VAL A 52 -10.00 9.42 25.30
CA VAL A 52 -10.90 8.95 26.38
C VAL A 52 -10.15 8.82 27.70
N TYR A 53 -8.93 8.29 27.68
CA TYR A 53 -8.07 8.20 28.85
C TYR A 53 -7.74 9.58 29.42
N PHE A 54 -7.35 10.52 28.57
CA PHE A 54 -7.00 11.87 28.99
C PHE A 54 -8.19 12.65 29.58
N LEU A 55 -9.42 12.36 29.15
CA LEU A 55 -10.63 12.97 29.69
C LEU A 55 -11.13 12.32 30.99
N THR A 56 -10.97 11.00 31.13
CA THR A 56 -11.59 10.23 32.23
C THR A 56 -10.62 9.86 33.36
N GLY A 57 -9.30 9.85 33.09
CA GLY A 57 -8.29 9.35 34.02
C GLY A 57 -8.37 7.83 34.27
N ILE A 58 -9.25 7.12 33.56
CA ILE A 58 -9.50 5.69 33.76
C ILE A 58 -8.64 4.88 32.80
N SER A 59 -7.57 4.28 33.29
CA SER A 59 -6.57 3.56 32.49
C SER A 59 -7.13 2.35 31.72
N TRP A 60 -8.22 1.72 32.17
CA TRP A 60 -8.84 0.57 31.46
C TRP A 60 -9.73 0.97 30.26
N SER A 61 -10.09 2.25 30.14
CA SER A 61 -11.01 2.74 29.10
C SER A 61 -10.45 2.60 27.67
N ILE A 62 -9.13 2.73 27.51
CA ILE A 62 -8.42 2.59 26.22
C ILE A 62 -8.61 1.18 25.65
N GLY A 63 -8.32 0.16 26.46
CA GLY A 63 -8.41 -1.24 26.04
C GLY A 63 -9.84 -1.67 25.74
N ALA A 64 -10.82 -1.21 26.53
CA ALA A 64 -12.23 -1.52 26.32
C ALA A 64 -12.78 -0.90 25.03
N ALA A 65 -12.52 0.40 24.78
CA ALA A 65 -12.94 1.08 23.56
C ALA A 65 -12.32 0.42 22.32
N GLN A 66 -11.04 0.06 22.39
CA GLN A 66 -10.33 -0.57 21.30
C GLN A 66 -10.85 -1.98 21.00
N PHE A 67 -11.21 -2.76 22.02
CA PHE A 67 -11.77 -4.10 21.83
C PHE A 67 -13.16 -4.06 21.18
N ILE A 68 -14.04 -3.16 21.64
CA ILE A 68 -15.40 -3.01 21.10
C ILE A 68 -15.36 -2.52 19.65
N ILE A 69 -14.63 -1.43 19.39
CA ILE A 69 -14.56 -0.84 18.05
C ILE A 69 -13.93 -1.83 17.06
N ASN A 70 -12.81 -2.48 17.44
CA ASN A 70 -12.17 -3.47 16.57
C ASN A 70 -13.07 -4.69 16.33
N GLY A 71 -13.83 -5.14 17.33
CA GLY A 71 -14.79 -6.24 17.15
C GLY A 71 -15.81 -5.93 16.05
N VAL A 72 -16.43 -4.75 16.08
CA VAL A 72 -17.40 -4.31 15.08
C VAL A 72 -16.76 -4.19 13.69
N LEU A 73 -15.58 -3.55 13.62
CA LEU A 73 -14.85 -3.37 12.37
C LEU A 73 -14.42 -4.71 11.75
N LEU A 74 -14.00 -5.69 12.55
CA LEU A 74 -13.61 -7.02 12.08
C LEU A 74 -14.82 -7.81 11.55
N VAL A 75 -15.99 -7.69 12.17
CA VAL A 75 -17.24 -8.30 11.66
C VAL A 75 -17.61 -7.72 10.29
N MET A 76 -17.50 -6.40 10.12
CA MET A 76 -17.71 -5.77 8.81
C MET A 76 -16.65 -6.21 7.79
N ALA A 77 -15.38 -6.23 8.17
CA ALA A 77 -14.28 -6.67 7.31
C ALA A 77 -14.41 -8.14 6.89
N TRP A 78 -15.01 -9.00 7.70
CA TRP A 78 -15.27 -10.39 7.33
C TRP A 78 -16.15 -10.50 6.08
N LYS A 79 -17.22 -9.69 6.01
CA LYS A 79 -18.13 -9.67 4.86
C LYS A 79 -17.57 -8.88 3.68
N LEU A 80 -16.98 -7.71 3.95
CA LEU A 80 -16.56 -6.77 2.92
C LEU A 80 -15.17 -7.10 2.36
N VAL A 81 -14.19 -7.42 3.20
CA VAL A 81 -12.79 -7.66 2.80
C VAL A 81 -12.47 -9.14 2.64
N GLY A 82 -12.88 -9.99 3.57
CA GLY A 82 -12.77 -11.44 3.48
C GLY A 82 -12.02 -12.09 4.64
N LYS A 83 -12.22 -13.41 4.80
CA LYS A 83 -11.81 -14.17 5.99
C LYS A 83 -10.29 -14.16 6.24
N HIS A 84 -9.48 -14.29 5.20
CA HIS A 84 -8.01 -14.28 5.33
C HIS A 84 -7.48 -12.97 5.91
N PHE A 85 -8.06 -11.83 5.49
CA PHE A 85 -7.70 -10.53 6.05
C PHE A 85 -8.03 -10.43 7.53
N VAL A 86 -9.21 -10.91 7.94
CA VAL A 86 -9.64 -10.89 9.34
C VAL A 86 -8.70 -11.72 10.23
N TYR A 87 -8.38 -12.95 9.84
CA TYR A 87 -7.46 -13.79 10.64
C TYR A 87 -6.07 -13.16 10.79
N ARG A 88 -5.53 -12.60 9.70
CA ARG A 88 -4.24 -11.91 9.71
C ARG A 88 -4.28 -10.62 10.53
N THR A 89 -5.41 -9.91 10.52
CA THR A 89 -5.61 -8.70 11.33
C THR A 89 -5.73 -9.04 12.81
N ILE A 90 -6.46 -10.09 13.20
CA ILE A 90 -6.50 -10.55 14.59
C ILE A 90 -5.10 -10.87 15.08
N PHE A 91 -4.33 -11.60 14.29
CA PHE A 91 -2.93 -11.90 14.61
C PHE A 91 -2.07 -10.63 14.72
N GLY A 92 -2.20 -9.69 13.78
CA GLY A 92 -1.49 -8.41 13.80
C GLY A 92 -1.83 -7.56 15.02
N VAL A 93 -3.12 -7.47 15.39
CA VAL A 93 -3.58 -6.77 16.61
C VAL A 93 -2.93 -7.36 17.85
N ILE A 94 -2.89 -8.69 17.97
CA ILE A 94 -2.24 -9.37 19.10
C ILE A 94 -0.74 -9.04 19.14
N ALA A 95 -0.06 -9.12 17.99
CA ALA A 95 1.38 -8.85 17.90
C ALA A 95 1.73 -7.38 18.22
N VAL A 96 0.99 -6.41 17.65
CA VAL A 96 1.17 -4.98 17.98
C VAL A 96 0.93 -4.73 19.46
N THR A 97 -0.14 -5.29 20.03
CA THR A 97 -0.47 -5.13 21.46
C THR A 97 0.67 -5.66 22.35
N LEU A 98 1.23 -6.81 22.01
CA LEU A 98 2.37 -7.39 22.71
C LEU A 98 3.58 -6.45 22.65
N PHE A 99 4.00 -6.03 21.45
CA PHE A 99 5.14 -5.13 21.30
C PHE A 99 4.92 -3.76 21.95
N MET A 100 3.71 -3.20 21.88
CA MET A 100 3.35 -1.94 22.56
C MET A 100 3.27 -2.08 24.08
N THR A 101 3.19 -3.30 24.63
CA THR A 101 3.27 -3.50 26.07
C THR A 101 4.73 -3.48 26.55
N PHE A 102 5.63 -4.05 25.76
CA PHE A 102 7.03 -4.23 26.17
C PHE A 102 8.00 -3.14 25.71
N LEU A 103 7.75 -2.48 24.56
CA LEU A 103 8.68 -1.49 24.00
C LEU A 103 8.60 -0.10 24.67
N PRO A 104 7.42 0.50 24.94
CA PRO A 104 7.36 1.85 25.54
C PRO A 104 8.15 2.02 26.84
N PRO A 105 8.14 1.06 27.80
CA PRO A 105 8.94 1.20 29.02
C PRO A 105 10.45 1.27 28.77
N MET A 106 10.93 0.86 27.60
CA MET A 106 12.35 0.91 27.22
C MET A 106 12.77 2.26 26.64
N PHE A 107 11.82 3.13 26.28
CA PHE A 107 12.05 4.42 25.63
C PHE A 107 11.30 5.53 26.37
N THR A 108 11.86 5.95 27.50
CA THR A 108 11.26 7.00 28.34
C THR A 108 11.54 8.41 27.86
N GLU A 109 12.62 8.60 27.09
CA GLU A 109 13.04 9.88 26.54
C GLU A 109 13.15 9.83 25.01
N PRO A 110 12.93 10.95 24.30
CA PRO A 110 13.12 11.00 22.86
C PRO A 110 14.58 10.71 22.48
N PHE A 111 14.78 9.91 21.42
CA PHE A 111 16.12 9.60 20.91
C PHE A 111 16.92 10.85 20.48
N MET A 112 16.23 11.88 19.99
CA MET A 112 16.85 13.15 19.60
C MET A 112 16.20 14.27 20.42
N PRO A 113 16.74 14.55 21.62
CA PRO A 113 16.25 15.64 22.46
C PRO A 113 16.21 16.96 21.68
N ASP A 114 15.22 17.80 22.00
CA ASP A 114 15.02 19.13 21.40
C ASP A 114 14.72 19.15 19.88
N GLN A 115 14.52 17.99 19.25
CA GLN A 115 14.23 17.87 17.81
C GLN A 115 12.93 17.08 17.53
N PRO A 116 11.77 17.55 18.02
CA PRO A 116 10.51 16.82 17.94
C PRO A 116 10.10 16.50 16.51
N LEU A 117 10.30 17.41 15.57
CA LEU A 117 9.96 17.18 14.17
C LEU A 117 10.79 16.05 13.54
N LEU A 118 12.06 15.92 13.93
CA LEU A 118 12.95 14.87 13.41
C LEU A 118 12.61 13.51 14.01
N ASN A 119 12.32 13.46 15.32
CA ASN A 119 11.78 12.27 15.96
C ASN A 119 10.50 11.82 15.25
N ILE A 120 9.56 12.74 15.04
CA ILE A 120 8.33 12.45 14.32
C ILE A 120 8.60 11.97 12.90
N ALA A 121 9.55 12.57 12.16
CA ALA A 121 9.88 12.12 10.81
C ALA A 121 10.39 10.67 10.79
N ILE A 122 11.34 10.33 11.68
CA ILE A 122 11.92 8.99 11.79
C ILE A 122 10.85 7.98 12.25
N GLY A 123 10.09 8.32 13.28
CA GLY A 123 8.98 7.52 13.78
C GLY A 123 7.94 7.24 12.70
N SER A 124 7.60 8.25 11.89
CA SER A 124 6.68 8.12 10.76
C SER A 124 7.19 7.17 9.69
N ILE A 125 8.49 7.16 9.42
CA ILE A 125 9.14 6.26 8.46
C ILE A 125 9.03 4.81 8.94
N PHE A 126 9.42 4.53 10.18
CA PHE A 126 9.31 3.20 10.77
C PHE A 126 7.86 2.73 10.83
N CYS A 127 6.94 3.59 11.28
CA CYS A 127 5.50 3.29 11.33
C CYS A 127 4.91 3.03 9.93
N GLY A 128 5.27 3.85 8.95
CA GLY A 128 4.79 3.72 7.58
C GLY A 128 5.30 2.46 6.89
N ILE A 129 6.59 2.11 7.08
CA ILE A 129 7.15 0.85 6.57
C ILE A 129 6.49 -0.34 7.26
N GLY A 130 6.34 -0.29 8.59
CA GLY A 130 5.71 -1.35 9.38
C GLY A 130 4.28 -1.64 8.92
N MET A 131 3.44 -0.60 8.86
CA MET A 131 2.07 -0.72 8.36
C MET A 131 2.02 -1.15 6.88
N GLY A 132 2.91 -0.62 6.04
CA GLY A 132 3.03 -1.01 4.64
C GLY A 132 3.30 -2.51 4.46
N PHE A 133 4.18 -3.10 5.27
CA PHE A 133 4.44 -4.55 5.26
C PHE A 133 3.25 -5.37 5.71
N ILE A 134 2.55 -4.93 6.76
CA ILE A 134 1.35 -5.59 7.26
C ILE A 134 0.27 -5.62 6.16
N PHE A 135 -0.02 -4.48 5.53
CA PHE A 135 -1.02 -4.39 4.46
C PHE A 135 -0.63 -5.13 3.19
N THR A 136 0.65 -5.13 2.81
CA THR A 136 1.14 -5.90 1.66
C THR A 136 0.85 -7.39 1.80
N HIS A 137 0.78 -7.87 3.06
CA HIS A 137 0.44 -9.25 3.39
C HIS A 137 -1.02 -9.42 3.84
N ASN A 138 -1.92 -8.50 3.46
CA ASN A 138 -3.34 -8.52 3.78
C ASN A 138 -3.64 -8.63 5.30
N GLY A 139 -2.81 -8.01 6.14
CA GLY A 139 -3.10 -7.79 7.56
C GLY A 139 -3.44 -6.33 7.84
N SER A 140 -3.71 -6.04 9.10
CA SER A 140 -3.89 -4.68 9.64
C SER A 140 -3.48 -4.67 11.12
N THR A 141 -3.14 -3.48 11.65
CA THR A 141 -2.89 -3.29 13.09
C THR A 141 -4.17 -3.15 13.92
N GLY A 142 -5.34 -3.14 13.27
CA GLY A 142 -6.63 -2.81 13.85
C GLY A 142 -7.00 -1.34 13.68
N GLY A 143 -8.20 -0.97 14.10
CA GLY A 143 -8.67 0.42 14.09
C GLY A 143 -8.97 0.99 12.71
N THR A 144 -8.53 2.22 12.43
CA THR A 144 -8.85 2.94 11.19
C THR A 144 -8.25 2.28 9.95
N ASP A 145 -7.20 1.48 10.12
CA ASP A 145 -6.67 0.56 9.12
C ASP A 145 -7.73 -0.35 8.49
N ILE A 146 -8.67 -0.86 9.29
CA ILE A 146 -9.72 -1.77 8.83
C ILE A 146 -10.68 -1.01 7.92
N ILE A 147 -11.02 0.23 8.28
CA ILE A 147 -11.86 1.11 7.47
C ILE A 147 -11.15 1.39 6.14
N ALA A 148 -9.85 1.71 6.17
CA ALA A 148 -9.05 1.94 4.98
C ALA A 148 -9.02 0.72 4.04
N ALA A 149 -8.88 -0.49 4.59
CA ALA A 149 -8.93 -1.72 3.81
C ALA A 149 -10.30 -1.96 3.16
N ILE A 150 -11.40 -1.68 3.88
CA ILE A 150 -12.77 -1.78 3.37
C ILE A 150 -12.97 -0.83 2.18
N VAL A 151 -12.66 0.46 2.37
CA VAL A 151 -12.85 1.49 1.34
C VAL A 151 -11.98 1.21 0.12
N SER A 152 -10.71 0.87 0.31
CA SER A 152 -9.79 0.60 -0.81
C SER A 152 -10.15 -0.68 -1.58
N LYS A 153 -10.88 -1.61 -0.96
CA LYS A 153 -11.38 -2.78 -1.68
C LYS A 153 -12.50 -2.43 -2.66
N HIS A 154 -13.36 -1.49 -2.29
CA HIS A 154 -14.57 -1.12 -3.06
C HIS A 154 -14.40 0.14 -3.92
N THR A 155 -13.30 0.88 -3.77
CA THR A 155 -13.03 2.12 -4.50
C THR A 155 -11.60 2.12 -5.07
N ASN A 156 -11.29 3.11 -5.92
CA ASN A 156 -9.91 3.33 -6.42
C ASN A 156 -9.06 4.21 -5.49
N VAL A 157 -9.56 4.52 -4.29
CA VAL A 157 -8.82 5.28 -3.28
C VAL A 157 -7.80 4.36 -2.61
N THR A 158 -6.59 4.89 -2.39
CA THR A 158 -5.52 4.14 -1.73
C THR A 158 -5.78 3.99 -0.23
N ILE A 159 -5.12 3.01 0.38
CA ILE A 159 -5.22 2.78 1.83
C ILE A 159 -4.71 4.02 2.58
N GLY A 160 -3.54 4.56 2.19
CA GLY A 160 -2.95 5.75 2.80
C GLY A 160 -3.85 6.98 2.70
N ARG A 161 -4.49 7.24 1.56
CA ARG A 161 -5.46 8.35 1.42
C ARG A 161 -6.68 8.18 2.29
N THR A 162 -7.21 6.97 2.41
CA THR A 162 -8.37 6.73 3.29
C THR A 162 -8.01 6.96 4.75
N MET A 163 -6.84 6.46 5.18
CA MET A 163 -6.30 6.72 6.52
C MET A 163 -6.11 8.22 6.75
N LEU A 164 -5.55 8.94 5.78
CA LEU A 164 -5.39 10.40 5.85
C LEU A 164 -6.72 11.09 6.14
N TYR A 165 -7.80 10.77 5.42
CA TYR A 165 -9.10 11.42 5.66
C TYR A 165 -9.69 11.11 7.03
N VAL A 166 -9.66 9.84 7.44
CA VAL A 166 -10.25 9.42 8.72
C VAL A 166 -9.44 9.97 9.89
N ASP A 167 -8.12 9.85 9.84
CA ASP A 167 -7.23 10.26 10.91
C ASP A 167 -7.05 11.78 10.98
N PHE A 168 -7.23 12.51 9.86
CA PHE A 168 -7.25 13.97 9.88
C PHE A 168 -8.35 14.50 10.80
N VAL A 169 -9.54 13.88 10.78
CA VAL A 169 -10.65 14.24 11.69
C VAL A 169 -10.29 13.93 13.14
N ILE A 170 -9.68 12.78 13.40
CA ILE A 170 -9.27 12.36 14.76
C ILE A 170 -8.21 13.33 15.32
N ILE A 171 -7.17 13.62 14.55
CA ILE A 171 -6.09 14.53 14.98
C ILE A 171 -6.63 15.95 15.16
N SER A 172 -7.51 16.42 14.26
CA SER A 172 -8.16 17.73 14.43
C SER A 172 -8.98 17.80 15.71
N SER A 173 -9.70 16.73 16.07
CA SER A 173 -10.50 16.66 17.30
C SER A 173 -9.64 16.78 18.57
N SER A 174 -8.37 16.35 18.51
CA SER A 174 -7.45 16.46 19.65
C SER A 174 -7.14 17.92 20.02
N TYR A 175 -7.20 18.86 19.08
CA TYR A 175 -7.01 20.28 19.35
C TYR A 175 -8.05 20.81 20.34
N LEU A 176 -9.33 20.42 20.16
CA LEU A 176 -10.44 20.85 21.00
C LEU A 176 -10.30 20.39 22.46
N ILE A 177 -9.43 19.41 22.71
CA ILE A 177 -9.25 18.80 24.02
C ILE A 177 -7.98 19.35 24.66
N PHE A 178 -6.83 19.24 23.98
CA PHE A 178 -5.53 19.62 24.55
C PHE A 178 -5.17 21.09 24.37
N HIS A 179 -5.83 21.80 23.45
CA HIS A 179 -5.57 23.21 23.11
C HIS A 179 -4.10 23.51 22.75
N LYS A 180 -3.33 22.48 22.38
CA LYS A 180 -1.92 22.58 21.99
C LYS A 180 -1.79 22.45 20.48
N ILE A 181 -1.60 23.57 19.79
CA ILE A 181 -1.46 23.55 18.33
C ILE A 181 -0.21 22.78 17.87
N GLN A 182 0.87 22.79 18.66
CA GLN A 182 2.13 22.13 18.33
C GLN A 182 1.98 20.62 18.15
N THR A 183 1.29 19.94 19.08
CA THR A 183 1.08 18.49 19.01
C THR A 183 0.19 18.10 17.84
N VAL A 184 -0.77 18.95 17.47
CA VAL A 184 -1.64 18.75 16.30
C VAL A 184 -0.86 18.88 14.99
N VAL A 185 0.00 19.90 14.87
CA VAL A 185 0.86 20.09 13.70
C VAL A 185 1.83 18.90 13.54
N TYR A 186 2.42 18.42 14.63
CA TYR A 186 3.24 17.21 14.61
C TYR A 186 2.44 15.95 14.25
N GLY A 187 1.19 15.85 14.73
CA GLY A 187 0.28 14.78 14.32
C GLY A 187 -0.02 14.79 12.83
N PHE A 188 -0.23 15.96 12.22
CA PHE A 188 -0.42 16.08 10.77
C PHE A 188 0.85 15.75 9.98
N ALA A 189 2.02 16.19 10.45
CA ALA A 189 3.29 15.81 9.83
C ALA A 189 3.49 14.29 9.87
N PHE A 190 3.21 13.67 11.02
CA PHE A 190 3.20 12.22 11.17
C PHE A 190 2.24 11.54 10.19
N LEU A 191 0.98 11.99 10.18
CA LEU A 191 -0.07 11.43 9.34
C LEU A 191 0.29 11.48 7.86
N PHE A 192 0.73 12.63 7.36
CA PHE A 192 1.06 12.80 5.95
C PHE A 192 2.25 11.92 5.54
N LEU A 193 3.31 11.92 6.36
CA LEU A 193 4.52 11.15 6.05
C LEU A 193 4.27 9.64 6.14
N THR A 194 3.59 9.17 7.19
CA THR A 194 3.26 7.77 7.38
C THR A 194 2.33 7.26 6.27
N THR A 195 1.26 7.97 5.93
CA THR A 195 0.33 7.54 4.87
C THR A 195 0.97 7.52 3.49
N TYR A 196 1.85 8.48 3.18
CA TYR A 196 2.65 8.46 1.97
C TYR A 196 3.55 7.22 1.88
N ILE A 197 4.25 6.88 2.97
CA ILE A 197 5.14 5.72 3.02
C ILE A 197 4.35 4.41 2.93
N ILE A 198 3.19 4.31 3.59
CA ILE A 198 2.29 3.15 3.46
C ILE A 198 1.94 2.92 1.99
N ASP A 199 1.47 3.95 1.29
CA ASP A 199 1.12 3.84 -0.12
C ASP A 199 2.32 3.51 -1.00
N MET A 200 3.50 4.04 -0.69
CA MET A 200 4.73 3.69 -1.39
C MET A 200 5.05 2.20 -1.27
N ILE A 201 5.01 1.65 -0.04
CA ILE A 201 5.31 0.24 0.22
C ILE A 201 4.26 -0.67 -0.41
N ILE A 202 2.96 -0.41 -0.20
CA ILE A 202 1.87 -1.22 -0.75
C ILE A 202 1.90 -1.25 -2.28
N ASN A 203 2.14 -0.10 -2.91
CA ASN A 203 2.10 0.00 -4.37
C ASN A 203 3.43 -0.36 -5.05
N THR A 204 4.50 -0.67 -4.31
CA THR A 204 5.81 -1.01 -4.88
C THR A 204 5.72 -2.14 -5.93
N ASN A 205 4.94 -3.19 -5.68
CA ASN A 205 4.77 -4.30 -6.64
C ASN A 205 3.78 -4.00 -7.78
N ARG A 206 2.96 -2.95 -7.66
CA ARG A 206 1.94 -2.58 -8.65
C ARG A 206 2.42 -1.53 -9.64
N GLN A 207 3.48 -0.79 -9.31
CA GLN A 207 4.09 0.19 -10.21
C GLN A 207 4.40 -0.45 -11.57
N ALA A 208 3.90 0.16 -12.63
CA ALA A 208 4.18 -0.25 -14.00
C ALA A 208 5.11 0.76 -14.67
N VAL A 209 5.90 0.26 -15.61
CA VAL A 209 6.79 1.08 -16.42
C VAL A 209 6.57 0.74 -17.89
N GLN A 210 6.73 1.74 -18.73
CA GLN A 210 6.68 1.60 -20.17
C GLN A 210 8.11 1.73 -20.71
N PHE A 211 8.50 0.75 -21.50
CA PHE A 211 9.72 0.77 -22.29
C PHE A 211 9.39 1.12 -23.73
N THR A 212 10.16 2.05 -24.27
CA THR A 212 10.21 2.33 -25.71
C THR A 212 11.62 1.99 -26.19
N ILE A 213 11.74 0.95 -27.02
CA ILE A 213 13.04 0.39 -27.41
C ILE A 213 13.21 0.54 -28.92
N ILE A 214 14.25 1.24 -29.37
CA ILE A 214 14.59 1.39 -30.78
C ILE A 214 15.91 0.65 -31.02
N SER A 215 15.88 -0.37 -31.88
CA SER A 215 17.04 -1.22 -32.16
C SER A 215 16.92 -1.87 -33.55
N LYS A 216 18.07 -2.10 -34.20
CA LYS A 216 18.14 -2.90 -35.44
C LYS A 216 17.80 -4.37 -35.19
N HIS A 217 18.03 -4.86 -33.97
CA HIS A 217 17.79 -6.25 -33.55
C HIS A 217 16.42 -6.43 -32.86
N TRP A 218 15.45 -5.55 -33.13
CA TRP A 218 14.12 -5.54 -32.50
C TRP A 218 13.42 -6.91 -32.51
N ARG A 219 13.56 -7.73 -33.57
CA ARG A 219 12.94 -9.07 -33.63
C ARG A 219 13.47 -9.98 -32.52
N ARG A 220 14.79 -10.04 -32.34
CA ARG A 220 15.42 -10.88 -31.30
C ARG A 220 15.04 -10.39 -29.91
N ILE A 221 15.02 -9.06 -29.71
CA ILE A 221 14.62 -8.44 -28.45
C ILE A 221 13.15 -8.77 -28.13
N ALA A 222 12.24 -8.58 -29.09
CA ALA A 222 10.81 -8.88 -28.93
C ALA A 222 10.58 -10.35 -28.54
N THR A 223 11.21 -11.28 -29.25
CA THR A 223 11.12 -12.72 -28.95
C THR A 223 11.68 -13.04 -27.57
N ALA A 224 12.81 -12.45 -27.19
CA ALA A 224 13.42 -12.68 -25.88
C ALA A 224 12.58 -12.10 -24.74
N ILE A 225 11.98 -10.92 -24.91
CA ILE A 225 11.06 -10.33 -23.93
C ILE A 225 9.83 -11.23 -23.74
N ASN A 226 9.24 -11.73 -24.83
CA ASN A 226 8.08 -12.62 -24.74
C ASN A 226 8.43 -13.93 -24.01
N ASN A 227 9.56 -14.55 -24.34
CA ASN A 227 9.93 -15.88 -23.82
C ASN A 227 10.51 -15.83 -22.39
N HIS A 228 11.40 -14.88 -22.11
CA HIS A 228 12.13 -14.82 -20.84
C HIS A 228 11.45 -13.93 -19.80
N ALA A 229 10.87 -12.79 -20.23
CA ALA A 229 10.16 -11.90 -19.33
C ALA A 229 8.64 -12.18 -19.26
N ARG A 230 8.10 -13.04 -20.15
CA ARG A 230 6.67 -13.36 -20.23
C ARG A 230 5.79 -12.12 -20.37
N ARG A 231 6.25 -11.13 -21.13
CA ARG A 231 5.53 -9.89 -21.38
C ARG A 231 5.30 -9.68 -22.88
N GLY A 232 4.08 -9.25 -23.20
CA GLY A 232 3.72 -8.85 -24.55
C GLY A 232 4.49 -7.62 -24.98
N CYS A 233 4.75 -7.52 -26.28
CA CYS A 233 5.38 -6.36 -26.90
C CYS A 233 4.59 -5.98 -28.15
N THR A 234 4.39 -4.67 -28.34
CA THR A 234 3.79 -4.13 -29.55
C THR A 234 4.89 -3.54 -30.42
N VAL A 235 4.89 -3.85 -31.71
CA VAL A 235 5.86 -3.32 -32.66
C VAL A 235 5.26 -2.09 -33.34
N LEU A 236 5.88 -0.94 -33.15
CA LEU A 236 5.55 0.31 -33.80
C LEU A 236 6.52 0.54 -34.97
N THR A 237 5.98 1.01 -36.10
CA THR A 237 6.77 1.35 -37.28
C THR A 237 6.80 2.86 -37.42
N GLY A 238 8.00 3.42 -37.57
CA GLY A 238 8.20 4.85 -37.79
C GLY A 238 9.28 5.13 -38.82
N MET A 239 9.55 6.42 -39.07
CA MET A 239 10.64 6.86 -39.93
C MET A 239 11.61 7.72 -39.11
N GLY A 240 12.90 7.36 -39.14
CA GLY A 240 13.94 8.21 -38.55
C GLY A 240 14.03 9.51 -39.34
N TRP A 241 13.79 10.66 -38.72
CA TRP A 241 13.75 11.93 -39.45
C TRP A 241 15.10 12.33 -40.05
N TYR A 242 16.20 12.06 -39.34
CA TYR A 242 17.55 12.36 -39.84
C TYR A 242 17.97 11.39 -40.95
N THR A 243 17.77 10.08 -40.74
CA THR A 243 18.22 9.04 -41.66
C THR A 243 17.26 8.79 -42.83
N LYS A 244 16.01 9.25 -42.72
CA LYS A 244 14.86 8.94 -43.61
C LYS A 244 14.60 7.44 -43.78
N ARG A 245 15.12 6.60 -42.88
CA ARG A 245 14.94 5.15 -42.93
C ARG A 245 13.81 4.71 -42.03
N GLU A 246 13.13 3.64 -42.43
CA GLU A 246 12.17 2.97 -41.57
C GLU A 246 12.87 2.45 -40.30
N VAL A 247 12.26 2.72 -39.15
CA VAL A 247 12.70 2.26 -37.83
C VAL A 247 11.58 1.48 -37.17
N LYS A 248 11.95 0.39 -36.49
CA LYS A 248 11.02 -0.40 -35.67
C LYS A 248 11.30 -0.09 -34.21
N MET A 249 10.21 0.11 -33.46
CA MET A 249 10.22 0.46 -32.05
C MET A 249 9.39 -0.57 -31.31
N LEU A 250 9.89 -1.08 -30.19
CA LEU A 250 9.12 -1.95 -29.30
C LEU A 250 8.51 -1.10 -28.21
N PHE A 251 7.20 -1.24 -28.05
CA PHE A 251 6.43 -0.71 -26.95
C PHE A 251 6.12 -1.86 -25.99
N VAL A 252 6.66 -1.79 -24.77
CA VAL A 252 6.54 -2.85 -23.76
C VAL A 252 6.10 -2.23 -22.45
N VAL A 253 5.03 -2.76 -21.88
CA VAL A 253 4.58 -2.39 -20.54
C VAL A 253 4.82 -3.58 -19.62
N CYS A 254 5.46 -3.33 -18.48
CA CYS A 254 5.75 -4.37 -17.48
C CYS A 254 5.66 -3.81 -16.07
N ARG A 255 5.65 -4.68 -15.06
CA ARG A 255 5.79 -4.25 -13.66
C ARG A 255 7.21 -3.76 -13.44
N LYS A 256 7.38 -2.75 -12.59
CA LYS A 256 8.68 -2.13 -12.31
C LYS A 256 9.74 -3.13 -11.84
N ILE A 257 9.35 -4.17 -11.09
CA ILE A 257 10.27 -5.23 -10.66
C ILE A 257 10.85 -6.04 -11.83
N GLU A 258 10.13 -6.12 -12.95
CA GLU A 258 10.54 -6.85 -14.15
C GLU A 258 11.46 -6.00 -15.05
N SER A 259 11.59 -4.70 -14.77
CA SER A 259 12.37 -3.76 -15.59
C SER A 259 13.84 -4.17 -15.70
N LEU A 260 14.42 -4.70 -14.62
CA LEU A 260 15.79 -5.19 -14.59
C LEU A 260 16.01 -6.36 -15.57
N THR A 261 15.04 -7.27 -15.67
CA THR A 261 15.09 -8.39 -16.61
C THR A 261 15.04 -7.88 -18.05
N ILE A 262 14.18 -6.90 -18.34
CA ILE A 262 14.08 -6.28 -19.67
C ILE A 262 15.40 -5.58 -20.05
N PHE A 263 15.98 -4.77 -19.15
CA PHE A 263 17.28 -4.13 -19.41
C PHE A 263 18.39 -5.15 -19.67
N ARG A 264 18.44 -6.26 -18.92
CA ARG A 264 19.42 -7.33 -19.13
C ARG A 264 19.28 -7.98 -20.50
N ILE A 265 18.04 -8.27 -20.93
CA ILE A 265 17.76 -8.82 -22.25
C ILE A 265 18.23 -7.87 -23.35
N ILE A 266 17.87 -6.59 -23.27
CA ILE A 266 18.24 -5.61 -24.28
C ILE A 266 19.77 -5.47 -24.34
N LYS A 267 20.44 -5.26 -23.21
CA LYS A 267 21.89 -5.08 -23.15
C LYS A 267 22.65 -6.32 -23.65
N ALA A 268 22.13 -7.53 -23.46
CA ALA A 268 22.75 -8.75 -23.95
C ALA A 268 22.62 -8.93 -25.47
N ILE A 269 21.57 -8.38 -26.09
CA ILE A 269 21.30 -8.53 -27.52
C ILE A 269 21.85 -7.35 -28.33
N ASP A 270 21.66 -6.13 -27.84
CA ASP A 270 22.07 -4.89 -28.48
C ASP A 270 22.49 -3.84 -27.43
N PRO A 271 23.79 -3.76 -27.11
CA PRO A 271 24.32 -2.75 -26.20
C PRO A 271 24.14 -1.31 -26.67
N GLU A 272 23.93 -1.08 -27.98
CA GLU A 272 23.76 0.25 -28.59
C GLU A 272 22.28 0.62 -28.79
N ALA A 273 21.35 -0.21 -28.30
CA ALA A 273 19.93 0.06 -28.40
C ALA A 273 19.54 1.37 -27.68
N PHE A 274 18.71 2.19 -28.33
CA PHE A 274 18.16 3.38 -27.71
C PHE A 274 16.90 3.01 -26.93
N ILE A 275 16.91 3.27 -25.62
CA ILE A 275 15.85 2.83 -24.70
C ILE A 275 15.36 4.04 -23.92
N THR A 276 14.04 4.26 -23.89
CA THR A 276 13.42 5.15 -22.91
C THR A 276 12.53 4.35 -21.98
N GLN A 277 12.51 4.76 -20.71
CA GLN A 277 11.64 4.20 -19.69
C GLN A 277 10.79 5.33 -19.09
N ALA A 278 9.48 5.16 -19.09
CA ALA A 278 8.54 6.07 -18.46
C ALA A 278 7.78 5.36 -17.33
N ASN A 279 7.49 6.08 -16.25
CA ASN A 279 6.58 5.60 -15.21
C ASN A 279 5.14 5.65 -15.73
N VAL A 280 4.39 4.57 -15.51
CA VAL A 280 2.98 4.50 -15.89
C VAL A 280 2.14 4.44 -14.61
N ASN A 281 1.26 5.43 -14.45
CA ASN A 281 0.45 5.58 -13.25
C ASN A 281 -0.61 4.48 -13.09
N GLY A 282 -1.09 3.91 -14.21
CA GLY A 282 -2.06 2.83 -14.22
C GLY A 282 -2.04 2.05 -15.52
N VAL A 283 -2.09 0.74 -15.42
CA VAL A 283 -2.19 -0.18 -16.56
C VAL A 283 -3.29 -1.17 -16.24
N TYR A 284 -4.23 -1.31 -17.18
CA TYR A 284 -5.41 -2.14 -16.98
C TYR A 284 -5.58 -3.12 -18.13
N GLY A 285 -6.06 -4.33 -17.83
CA GLY A 285 -6.30 -5.38 -18.83
C GLY A 285 -5.49 -6.65 -18.56
N GLN A 286 -5.36 -7.49 -19.59
CA GLN A 286 -4.74 -8.81 -19.45
C GLN A 286 -3.28 -8.71 -18.96
N GLY A 287 -2.98 -9.43 -17.87
CA GLY A 287 -1.65 -9.40 -17.23
C GLY A 287 -1.42 -8.23 -16.26
N PHE A 288 -2.43 -7.38 -16.04
CA PHE A 288 -2.44 -6.23 -15.13
C PHE A 288 -3.74 -6.16 -14.31
N ASP A 289 -3.98 -5.05 -13.62
CA ASP A 289 -5.13 -4.87 -12.74
C ASP A 289 -6.42 -4.64 -13.58
N GLN A 290 -7.58 -5.03 -13.04
CA GLN A 290 -8.87 -4.77 -13.70
C GLN A 290 -9.40 -3.38 -13.36
N ILE A 291 -10.17 -2.79 -14.28
CA ILE A 291 -10.86 -1.52 -14.04
C ILE A 291 -12.00 -1.78 -13.04
N LYS A 292 -11.94 -1.11 -11.88
CA LYS A 292 -12.95 -1.19 -10.82
C LYS A 292 -13.86 0.04 -10.85
N LEU A 293 -14.62 0.18 -11.93
CA LEU A 293 -15.67 1.19 -12.02
C LEU A 293 -17.02 0.50 -11.99
N LYS A 294 -17.96 1.04 -11.22
CA LYS A 294 -19.35 0.61 -11.29
C LYS A 294 -19.88 1.10 -12.63
N MET A 295 -20.26 0.17 -13.49
CA MET A 295 -20.76 0.48 -14.82
C MET A 295 -22.14 1.13 -14.69
N ASP A 296 -22.36 2.24 -15.39
CA ASP A 296 -23.68 2.83 -15.52
C ASP A 296 -24.46 2.04 -16.58
N GLU A 297 -25.51 1.35 -16.15
CA GLU A 297 -26.31 0.48 -17.02
C GLU A 297 -27.00 1.27 -18.14
N ASN A 298 -27.34 2.54 -17.91
CA ASN A 298 -28.00 3.37 -18.92
C ASN A 298 -27.02 3.76 -20.03
N LEU A 299 -25.82 4.22 -19.65
CA LEU A 299 -24.75 4.53 -20.60
C LEU A 299 -24.33 3.30 -21.42
N SER A 300 -24.32 2.13 -20.78
CA SER A 300 -23.99 0.86 -21.45
C SER A 300 -25.00 0.50 -22.54
N ARG A 301 -26.30 0.72 -22.28
CA ARG A 301 -27.37 0.46 -23.24
C ARG A 301 -27.33 1.42 -24.41
N GLU A 302 -27.15 2.72 -24.15
CA GLU A 302 -27.03 3.74 -25.20
C GLU A 302 -25.88 3.44 -26.17
N LEU A 303 -24.69 3.07 -25.64
CA LEU A 303 -23.52 2.75 -26.47
C LEU A 303 -23.68 1.44 -27.27
N VAL A 304 -24.43 0.46 -26.75
CA VAL A 304 -24.70 -0.81 -27.45
C VAL A 304 -25.77 -0.63 -28.53
N GLU A 305 -26.76 0.23 -28.31
CA GLU A 305 -27.77 0.58 -29.30
C GLU A 305 -27.19 1.41 -30.47
N GLU A 306 -26.20 2.28 -30.22
CA GLU A 306 -25.51 3.04 -31.28
C GLU A 306 -24.60 2.18 -32.18
N ASP A 307 -23.92 1.16 -31.63
CA ASP A 307 -22.92 0.37 -32.37
C ASP A 307 -23.50 -0.89 -33.07
N GLY A 308 -24.82 -1.12 -33.00
CA GLY A 308 -25.53 -2.19 -33.71
C GLY A 308 -25.03 -3.62 -33.43
N THR A 309 -24.19 -3.80 -32.41
CA THR A 309 -23.54 -5.07 -32.09
C THR A 309 -23.99 -5.50 -30.70
N GLU A 310 -24.82 -6.56 -30.63
CA GLU A 310 -25.22 -7.17 -29.36
C GLU A 310 -23.97 -7.50 -28.54
N ALA A 311 -23.74 -6.76 -27.46
CA ALA A 311 -22.69 -7.08 -26.51
C ALA A 311 -23.04 -8.42 -25.86
N ILE A 312 -22.22 -9.43 -26.12
CA ILE A 312 -22.19 -10.68 -25.37
C ILE A 312 -21.75 -10.33 -23.94
N LEU A 313 -22.72 -10.12 -23.06
CA LEU A 313 -22.49 -10.01 -21.63
C LEU A 313 -22.03 -11.38 -21.09
N PRO A 314 -20.98 -11.43 -20.25
CA PRO A 314 -20.58 -12.66 -19.57
C PRO A 314 -21.57 -13.09 -18.48
#